data_AF-A0A1C6L8K1-F1
#
_entry.id   AF-A0A1C6L8K1-F1
#
_cell.length_a   1.000
_cell.length_b   1.000
_cell.length_c   1.000
_cell.angle_alpha   90.00
_cell.angle_beta   90.00
_cell.angle_gamma   90.00
#
_symmetry.space_group_name_H-M   'P 1'
#
loop_
_entity.id
_entity.type
_entity.pdbx_description
1 polymer ?
#
loop_
_entity_poly.entity_id
_entity_poly.type
_entity_poly.pdbx_seq_one_letter_code
_entity_poly.pdbx_strand_id
1 'polypeptide(L)'
;MTEKNYTREDIDKACIQAANRFNQFEFQVPDAPGEEKGRKMAYNLYVPENMQAGETYPLVLFIHDMGSCSEDVTRTLTQGKGATVWATSYWQNRQPCFVLAPCYPRQAADDDFQVTWEADATVELVKEILRLQPSVDEKRIYGTGQSMGCMMLMELMLRNPGFFGGCFLVAGQWNPQTCGALKNENIWALVSEKDFKAFPIMGDCMKQIEVNGGRVTRGNLDAKASLPELNQKVRTIAGSGEHIFFTWFEGDSVLEELEDIKPWFYHMATWPQAYNLEAVGDWLFAQRRSPIDFSCKHHILLEHEDGSRQPMDVPFFQSKKIAPGTWQILSDGDYSYLVEGENEALVIDSGYGCGNLRAYCQSLTDRPVKRIANTHDHFDHTANNSYFDCAYMSAETKKLATIPFPSFEGICFPRSYPVQVIDEGYVFDLGGRHLATFKIPDHAVGSLAFLDDQEGILFCGDELCMPFGKPVNGSVEYVHDLLLKLWKRKDDIKVLYGGPGKGETRIIGQLLENMEYIVSGHEGEMMQPEPGKDAGKKPQGSEPIVYQRRLPHPPDRHQDDPADAAYKRIMNYAGICVIYDIRRVKEKNADDINM
;
A
#
# COMPACT_ATOMS: atom_id res chain seq x y z
N MET A 1 16.06 3.74 -19.37
CA MET A 1 15.84 5.07 -20.01
C MET A 1 16.05 6.17 -18.96
N THR A 2 16.78 7.25 -19.25
CA THR A 2 16.98 8.37 -18.29
C THR A 2 15.65 8.97 -17.83
N GLU A 3 15.48 9.18 -16.53
CA GLU A 3 14.35 9.89 -15.90
C GLU A 3 13.95 11.11 -16.73
N LYS A 4 12.84 11.01 -17.45
CA LYS A 4 12.24 12.18 -18.08
C LYS A 4 11.50 12.94 -16.98
N ASN A 5 12.17 13.91 -16.38
CA ASN A 5 11.53 14.90 -15.54
C ASN A 5 10.69 15.81 -16.43
N TYR A 6 9.39 15.52 -16.54
CA TYR A 6 8.45 16.36 -17.29
C TYR A 6 8.39 17.76 -16.68
N THR A 7 8.44 18.78 -17.53
CA THR A 7 8.21 20.16 -17.11
C THR A 7 6.70 20.44 -17.02
N ARG A 8 6.32 21.55 -16.36
CA ARG A 8 4.91 22.00 -16.34
C ARG A 8 4.35 22.19 -17.76
N GLU A 9 5.16 22.71 -18.68
CA GLU A 9 4.79 22.91 -20.09
C GLU A 9 4.57 21.59 -20.83
N ASP A 10 5.38 20.56 -20.55
CA ASP A 10 5.19 19.23 -21.13
C ASP A 10 3.86 18.62 -20.68
N ILE A 11 3.52 18.76 -19.39
CA ILE A 11 2.26 18.30 -18.82
C ILE A 11 1.08 19.05 -19.46
N ASP A 12 1.17 20.37 -19.64
CA ASP A 12 0.14 21.17 -20.28
C ASP A 12 -0.14 20.72 -21.71
N LYS A 13 0.92 20.54 -22.52
CA LYS A 13 0.80 20.05 -23.90
C LYS A 13 0.16 18.65 -23.94
N ALA A 14 0.57 17.77 -23.04
CA ALA A 14 0.01 16.42 -22.96
C ALA A 14 -1.48 16.44 -22.57
N CYS A 15 -1.89 17.32 -21.65
CA CYS A 15 -3.28 17.48 -21.24
C CYS A 15 -4.17 17.95 -22.39
N ILE A 16 -3.72 18.95 -23.16
CA ILE A 16 -4.44 19.45 -24.33
C ILE A 16 -4.65 18.33 -25.36
N GLN A 17 -3.64 17.49 -25.60
CA GLN A 17 -3.75 16.35 -26.49
C GLN A 17 -4.72 15.29 -25.93
N ALA A 18 -4.68 15.04 -24.62
CA ALA A 18 -5.53 14.05 -23.96
C ALA A 18 -7.01 14.40 -24.01
N ALA A 19 -7.39 15.69 -24.01
CA ALA A 19 -8.79 16.13 -24.12
C ALA A 19 -9.52 15.52 -25.33
N ASN A 20 -8.83 15.37 -26.46
CA ASN A 20 -9.40 14.81 -27.70
C ASN A 20 -9.62 13.29 -27.65
N ARG A 21 -9.20 12.61 -26.58
CA ARG A 21 -9.33 11.16 -26.39
C ARG A 21 -10.56 10.76 -25.58
N PHE A 22 -11.32 11.74 -25.08
CA PHE A 22 -12.55 11.50 -24.34
C PHE A 22 -13.74 11.38 -25.29
N ASN A 23 -14.63 10.43 -25.01
CA ASN A 23 -15.91 10.32 -25.67
C ASN A 23 -17.00 10.98 -24.82
N GLN A 24 -17.97 11.62 -25.48
CA GLN A 24 -19.08 12.31 -24.84
C GLN A 24 -20.31 11.39 -24.79
N PHE A 25 -21.00 11.39 -23.66
CA PHE A 25 -22.16 10.56 -23.41
C PHE A 25 -23.21 11.34 -22.60
N GLU A 26 -24.40 10.75 -22.52
CA GLU A 26 -25.51 11.26 -21.72
C GLU A 26 -26.03 10.12 -20.83
N PHE A 27 -26.19 10.41 -19.54
CA PHE A 27 -26.75 9.49 -18.56
C PHE A 27 -28.17 9.91 -18.20
N GLN A 28 -29.10 8.96 -18.29
CA GLN A 28 -30.47 9.14 -17.83
C GLN A 28 -30.52 8.95 -16.32
N VAL A 29 -30.72 10.03 -15.58
CA VAL A 29 -30.75 10.01 -14.13
C VAL A 29 -32.03 9.28 -13.68
N PRO A 30 -31.93 8.32 -12.74
CA PRO A 30 -33.11 7.70 -12.15
C PRO A 30 -34.07 8.72 -11.54
N ASP A 31 -35.36 8.54 -11.79
CA ASP A 31 -36.40 9.40 -11.18
C ASP A 31 -36.47 9.13 -9.68
N ALA A 32 -36.39 10.19 -8.87
CA ALA A 32 -36.58 10.12 -7.42
C ALA A 32 -37.92 10.75 -7.02
N PRO A 33 -38.60 10.24 -5.97
CA PRO A 33 -39.84 10.84 -5.47
C PRO A 33 -39.66 12.31 -5.09
N GLY A 34 -40.48 13.20 -5.65
CA GLY A 34 -40.44 14.63 -5.34
C GLY A 34 -39.48 15.46 -6.20
N GLU A 35 -38.75 14.85 -7.13
CA GLU A 35 -37.84 15.54 -8.05
C GLU A 35 -38.39 15.58 -9.49
N GLU A 36 -37.82 16.46 -10.32
CA GLU A 36 -38.17 16.54 -11.74
C GLU A 36 -37.80 15.22 -12.46
N LYS A 37 -38.74 14.69 -13.24
CA LYS A 37 -38.54 13.44 -13.97
C LYS A 37 -37.77 13.66 -15.26
N GLY A 38 -37.06 12.63 -15.72
CA GLY A 38 -36.39 12.64 -17.02
C GLY A 38 -35.11 13.48 -17.07
N ARG A 39 -34.53 13.81 -15.91
CA ARG A 39 -33.25 14.53 -15.81
C ARG A 39 -32.12 13.76 -16.48
N LYS A 40 -31.18 14.51 -17.04
CA LYS A 40 -30.04 13.96 -17.76
C LYS A 40 -28.75 14.62 -17.30
N MET A 41 -27.67 13.87 -17.33
CA MET A 41 -26.33 14.36 -17.03
C MET A 41 -25.41 14.02 -18.19
N ALA A 42 -24.89 15.04 -18.86
CA ALA A 42 -23.84 14.88 -19.86
C ALA A 42 -22.51 14.57 -19.15
N TYR A 43 -21.69 13.70 -19.75
CA TYR A 43 -20.39 13.37 -19.19
C TYR A 43 -19.38 13.01 -20.27
N ASN A 44 -18.10 13.12 -19.91
CA ASN A 44 -16.99 12.67 -20.71
C ASN A 44 -16.42 11.40 -20.07
N LEU A 45 -16.06 10.42 -20.89
CA LEU A 45 -15.38 9.20 -20.45
C LEU A 45 -14.16 8.93 -21.33
N TYR A 46 -13.01 8.84 -20.69
CA TYR A 46 -11.81 8.26 -21.25
C TYR A 46 -11.71 6.79 -20.83
N VAL A 47 -11.42 5.93 -21.79
CA VAL A 47 -11.20 4.49 -21.60
C VAL A 47 -9.72 4.20 -21.89
N PRO A 48 -8.99 3.51 -20.98
CA PRO A 48 -7.58 3.22 -21.19
C PRO A 48 -7.37 2.38 -22.47
N GLU A 49 -6.34 2.73 -23.24
CA GLU A 49 -5.95 1.98 -24.42
C GLU A 49 -5.21 0.69 -24.03
N ASN A 50 -5.29 -0.35 -24.86
CA ASN A 50 -4.55 -1.62 -24.68
C ASN A 50 -4.87 -2.38 -23.37
N MET A 51 -6.10 -2.28 -22.88
CA MET A 51 -6.58 -3.10 -21.75
C MET A 51 -6.38 -4.59 -22.04
N GLN A 52 -5.88 -5.31 -21.03
CA GLN A 52 -5.67 -6.76 -21.09
C GLN A 52 -6.95 -7.48 -20.67
N ALA A 53 -7.26 -8.58 -21.36
CA ALA A 53 -8.45 -9.36 -21.06
C ALA A 53 -8.37 -9.96 -19.65
N GLY A 54 -9.41 -9.76 -18.84
CA GLY A 54 -9.49 -10.26 -17.47
C GLY A 54 -8.86 -9.35 -16.40
N GLU A 55 -8.14 -8.30 -16.80
CA GLU A 55 -7.61 -7.29 -15.88
C GLU A 55 -8.63 -6.20 -15.56
N THR A 56 -8.48 -5.58 -14.39
CA THR A 56 -9.29 -4.43 -13.96
C THR A 56 -8.44 -3.20 -13.70
N TYR A 57 -9.01 -2.02 -13.95
CA TYR A 57 -8.32 -0.73 -13.92
C TYR A 57 -9.07 0.27 -13.03
N PRO A 58 -8.37 1.19 -12.35
CA PRO A 58 -9.01 2.23 -11.56
C PRO A 58 -9.91 3.15 -12.39
N LEU A 59 -10.83 3.81 -11.69
CA LEU A 59 -11.63 4.90 -12.23
C LEU A 59 -11.32 6.19 -11.48
N VAL A 60 -10.92 7.25 -12.18
CA VAL A 60 -10.80 8.60 -11.62
C VAL A 60 -12.03 9.41 -12.01
N LEU A 61 -12.84 9.80 -11.02
CA LEU A 61 -13.92 10.76 -11.15
C LEU A 61 -13.37 12.18 -10.96
N PHE A 62 -13.46 13.03 -11.99
CA PHE A 62 -13.16 14.45 -11.88
C PHE A 62 -14.44 15.30 -11.84
N ILE A 63 -14.55 16.20 -10.86
CA ILE A 63 -15.63 17.20 -10.79
C ILE A 63 -15.04 18.62 -10.92
N HIS A 64 -15.56 19.39 -11.87
CA HIS A 64 -15.07 20.74 -12.18
C HIS A 64 -15.54 21.83 -11.19
N ASP A 65 -14.91 23.00 -11.26
CA ASP A 65 -15.31 24.21 -10.55
C ASP A 65 -16.55 24.87 -11.16
N MET A 66 -17.14 25.83 -10.42
CA MET A 66 -18.31 26.58 -10.87
C MET A 66 -18.08 27.38 -12.16
N GLY A 67 -16.87 27.88 -12.42
CA GLY A 67 -16.54 28.65 -13.63
C GLY A 67 -16.57 27.81 -14.91
N SER A 68 -16.64 26.49 -14.77
CA SER A 68 -16.74 25.52 -15.85
C SER A 68 -18.17 25.01 -16.10
N CYS A 69 -19.15 25.42 -15.29
CA CYS A 69 -20.54 25.03 -15.51
C CYS A 69 -21.02 25.50 -16.88
N SER A 70 -21.57 24.57 -17.67
CA SER A 70 -21.87 24.79 -19.08
C SER A 70 -22.79 23.70 -19.63
N GLU A 71 -23.57 24.00 -20.66
CA GLU A 71 -24.23 22.97 -21.48
C GLU A 71 -23.27 22.31 -22.48
N ASP A 72 -22.14 22.95 -22.79
CA ASP A 72 -21.06 22.36 -23.57
C ASP A 72 -20.32 21.31 -22.73
N VAL A 73 -20.60 20.04 -23.01
CA VAL A 73 -20.01 18.87 -22.33
C VAL A 73 -18.48 18.88 -22.34
N THR A 74 -17.84 19.48 -23.34
CA THR A 74 -16.37 19.48 -23.47
C THR A 74 -15.71 20.51 -22.56
N ARG A 75 -16.48 21.45 -21.99
CA ARG A 75 -15.96 22.52 -21.12
C ARG A 75 -15.20 21.98 -19.91
N THR A 76 -15.66 20.85 -19.36
CA THR A 76 -14.99 20.13 -18.25
C THR A 76 -13.56 19.69 -18.60
N LEU A 77 -13.24 19.50 -19.89
CA LEU A 77 -11.93 19.05 -20.36
C LEU A 77 -10.96 20.19 -20.69
N THR A 78 -11.45 21.43 -20.83
CA THR A 78 -10.66 22.55 -21.37
C THR A 78 -10.32 23.64 -20.35
N GLN A 79 -10.99 23.68 -19.19
CA GLN A 79 -10.76 24.75 -18.20
C GLN A 79 -9.46 24.56 -17.40
N GLY A 80 -8.96 23.32 -17.30
CA GLY A 80 -7.81 22.98 -16.50
C GLY A 80 -7.39 21.53 -16.71
N LYS A 81 -6.45 21.06 -15.89
CA LYS A 81 -5.82 19.74 -16.05
C LYS A 81 -6.53 18.61 -15.31
N GLY A 82 -7.48 18.93 -14.43
CA GLY A 82 -7.99 18.00 -13.42
C GLY A 82 -8.60 16.69 -13.96
N ALA A 83 -9.25 16.73 -15.14
CA ALA A 83 -9.64 15.51 -15.86
C ALA A 83 -8.51 14.98 -16.75
N THR A 84 -7.93 15.84 -17.58
CA THR A 84 -7.08 15.42 -18.71
C THR A 84 -5.72 14.87 -18.28
N VAL A 85 -5.20 15.26 -17.11
CA VAL A 85 -3.88 14.83 -16.63
C VAL A 85 -3.80 13.30 -16.53
N TRP A 86 -4.84 12.65 -16.01
CA TRP A 86 -4.92 11.21 -15.83
C TRP A 86 -5.03 10.45 -17.17
N ALA A 87 -5.51 11.12 -18.22
CA ALA A 87 -5.63 10.58 -19.57
C ALA A 87 -4.40 10.87 -20.46
N THR A 88 -3.34 11.48 -19.92
CA THR A 88 -2.09 11.66 -20.66
C THR A 88 -1.38 10.32 -20.89
N SER A 89 -0.62 10.19 -21.98
CA SER A 89 0.17 8.96 -22.22
C SER A 89 1.19 8.70 -21.11
N TYR A 90 1.69 9.76 -20.47
CA TYR A 90 2.56 9.62 -19.30
C TYR A 90 1.88 8.84 -18.16
N TRP A 91 0.69 9.29 -17.73
CA TRP A 91 -0.06 8.60 -16.70
C TRP A 91 -0.53 7.23 -17.16
N GLN A 92 -1.04 7.11 -18.38
CA GLN A 92 -1.62 5.86 -18.88
C GLN A 92 -0.59 4.74 -19.08
N ASN A 93 0.66 5.07 -19.41
CA ASN A 93 1.74 4.08 -19.48
C ASN A 93 2.17 3.58 -18.09
N ARG A 94 2.03 4.42 -17.06
CA ARG A 94 2.47 4.13 -15.69
C ARG A 94 1.35 3.52 -14.84
N GLN A 95 0.14 4.07 -14.93
CA GLN A 95 -1.08 3.72 -14.21
C GLN A 95 -2.29 3.85 -15.17
N PRO A 96 -2.55 2.85 -16.03
CA PRO A 96 -3.72 2.88 -16.90
C PRO A 96 -5.01 2.95 -16.07
N CYS A 97 -5.91 3.86 -16.44
CA CYS A 97 -7.16 4.11 -15.72
C CYS A 97 -8.24 4.70 -16.61
N PHE A 98 -9.48 4.50 -16.20
CA PHE A 98 -10.63 5.23 -16.73
C PHE A 98 -10.67 6.63 -16.10
N VAL A 99 -11.16 7.60 -16.87
CA VAL A 99 -11.41 8.96 -16.35
C VAL A 99 -12.83 9.36 -16.70
N LEU A 100 -13.65 9.61 -15.68
CA LEU A 100 -15.02 10.05 -15.78
C LEU A 100 -15.10 11.52 -15.37
N ALA A 101 -15.65 12.37 -16.23
CA ALA A 101 -15.76 13.79 -15.99
C ALA A 101 -17.18 14.27 -16.36
N PRO A 102 -18.12 14.26 -15.39
CA PRO A 102 -19.46 14.80 -15.58
C PRO A 102 -19.42 16.30 -15.92
N CYS A 103 -20.44 16.77 -16.64
CA CYS A 103 -20.62 18.18 -16.95
C CYS A 103 -21.89 18.69 -16.27
N TYR A 104 -21.75 19.72 -15.44
CA TYR A 104 -22.88 20.34 -14.76
C TYR A 104 -23.26 21.64 -15.47
N PRO A 105 -24.54 21.82 -15.84
CA PRO A 105 -24.97 23.01 -16.59
C PRO A 105 -25.01 24.27 -15.72
N ARG A 106 -25.00 24.11 -14.40
CA ARG A 106 -25.14 25.20 -13.41
C ARG A 106 -24.41 24.85 -12.12
N GLN A 107 -24.30 25.82 -11.22
CA GLN A 107 -23.72 25.60 -9.90
C GLN A 107 -24.46 24.48 -9.16
N ALA A 108 -23.71 23.45 -8.77
CA ALA A 108 -24.24 22.25 -8.16
C ALA A 108 -23.96 22.13 -6.66
N ALA A 109 -22.97 22.88 -6.16
CA ALA A 109 -22.64 23.05 -4.75
C ALA A 109 -22.34 24.52 -4.45
N ASP A 110 -22.72 25.01 -3.27
CA ASP A 110 -22.59 26.42 -2.89
C ASP A 110 -21.94 26.64 -1.52
N ASP A 111 -21.68 27.91 -1.24
CA ASP A 111 -20.96 28.34 -0.05
C ASP A 111 -21.79 28.30 1.24
N ASP A 112 -23.09 28.02 1.13
CA ASP A 112 -23.98 27.69 2.25
C ASP A 112 -23.99 26.17 2.52
N PHE A 113 -23.05 25.45 1.90
CA PHE A 113 -22.86 24.01 1.99
C PHE A 113 -24.08 23.22 1.54
N GLN A 114 -24.80 23.74 0.55
CA GLN A 114 -25.90 23.04 -0.10
C GLN A 114 -25.43 22.39 -1.39
N VAL A 115 -26.07 21.28 -1.74
CA VAL A 115 -25.92 20.64 -3.04
C VAL A 115 -27.27 20.47 -3.71
N THR A 116 -27.22 20.36 -5.03
CA THR A 116 -28.35 20.04 -5.90
C THR A 116 -28.42 18.53 -6.18
N TRP A 117 -29.39 18.10 -6.98
CA TRP A 117 -29.61 16.69 -7.29
C TRP A 117 -28.42 16.04 -8.03
N GLU A 118 -27.58 16.86 -8.66
CA GLU A 118 -26.35 16.47 -9.32
C GLU A 118 -25.42 15.65 -8.38
N ALA A 119 -25.49 15.85 -7.07
CA ALA A 119 -24.76 15.04 -6.09
C ALA A 119 -25.15 13.55 -6.15
N ASP A 120 -26.43 13.25 -6.01
CA ASP A 120 -26.93 11.87 -6.01
C ASP A 120 -26.78 11.24 -7.41
N ALA A 121 -27.05 12.02 -8.45
CA ALA A 121 -26.88 11.58 -9.84
C ALA A 121 -25.43 11.21 -10.19
N THR A 122 -24.44 11.86 -9.59
CA THR A 122 -23.03 11.57 -9.84
C THR A 122 -22.63 10.18 -9.31
N VAL A 123 -23.13 9.81 -8.13
CA VAL A 123 -22.89 8.47 -7.57
C VAL A 123 -23.58 7.40 -8.40
N GLU A 124 -24.81 7.64 -8.83
CA GLU A 124 -25.54 6.73 -9.72
C GLU A 124 -24.86 6.60 -11.09
N LEU A 125 -24.29 7.69 -11.63
CA LEU A 125 -23.48 7.64 -12.84
C LEU A 125 -22.23 6.75 -12.66
N VAL A 126 -21.51 6.88 -11.54
CA VAL A 126 -20.36 5.99 -11.27
C VAL A 126 -20.81 4.52 -11.20
N LYS A 127 -21.93 4.21 -10.53
CA LYS A 127 -22.49 2.85 -10.49
C LYS A 127 -22.89 2.35 -11.88
N GLU A 128 -23.44 3.21 -12.72
CA GLU A 128 -23.76 2.87 -14.11
C GLU A 128 -22.49 2.57 -14.91
N ILE A 129 -21.41 3.34 -14.72
CA ILE A 129 -20.11 3.04 -15.34
C ILE A 129 -19.58 1.68 -14.88
N LEU A 130 -19.65 1.34 -13.59
CA LEU A 130 -19.27 0.01 -13.10
C LEU A 130 -20.07 -1.12 -13.78
N ARG A 131 -21.36 -0.88 -14.06
CA ARG A 131 -22.22 -1.83 -14.77
C ARG A 131 -21.87 -1.95 -16.25
N LEU A 132 -21.58 -0.83 -16.92
CA LEU A 132 -21.29 -0.77 -18.35
C LEU A 132 -19.84 -1.17 -18.69
N GLN A 133 -18.92 -1.04 -17.74
CA GLN A 133 -17.49 -1.29 -17.90
C GLN A 133 -17.01 -2.30 -16.84
N PRO A 134 -17.17 -3.62 -17.06
CA PRO A 134 -16.73 -4.65 -16.11
C PRO A 134 -15.22 -4.67 -15.83
N SER A 135 -14.43 -3.99 -16.67
CA SER A 135 -12.98 -3.79 -16.47
C SER A 135 -12.65 -2.67 -15.49
N VAL A 136 -13.64 -1.95 -14.94
CA VAL A 136 -13.40 -1.00 -13.85
C VAL A 136 -13.29 -1.75 -12.53
N ASP A 137 -12.23 -1.47 -11.78
CA ASP A 137 -12.02 -2.01 -10.44
C ASP A 137 -12.88 -1.27 -9.41
N GLU A 138 -13.94 -1.92 -8.92
CA GLU A 138 -14.85 -1.34 -7.93
C GLU A 138 -14.18 -0.95 -6.61
N LYS A 139 -12.97 -1.46 -6.32
CA LYS A 139 -12.19 -1.13 -5.11
C LYS A 139 -11.27 0.08 -5.31
N ARG A 140 -11.06 0.53 -6.55
CA ARG A 140 -10.17 1.64 -6.92
C ARG A 140 -10.94 2.72 -7.69
N ILE A 141 -11.94 3.29 -7.03
CA ILE A 141 -12.69 4.45 -7.51
C ILE A 141 -12.15 5.69 -6.79
N TYR A 142 -11.51 6.60 -7.50
CA TYR A 142 -10.89 7.79 -6.94
C TYR A 142 -11.70 9.04 -7.28
N GLY A 143 -11.74 9.99 -6.36
CA GLY A 143 -12.33 11.30 -6.58
C GLY A 143 -11.25 12.38 -6.69
N THR A 144 -11.41 13.32 -7.61
CA THR A 144 -10.69 14.59 -7.54
C THR A 144 -11.53 15.73 -8.09
N GLY A 145 -11.35 16.91 -7.52
CA GLY A 145 -12.15 18.05 -7.92
C GLY A 145 -11.63 19.32 -7.32
N GLN A 146 -11.96 20.42 -8.00
CA GLN A 146 -11.44 21.74 -7.68
C GLN A 146 -12.59 22.68 -7.32
N SER A 147 -12.44 23.52 -6.29
CA SER A 147 -13.46 24.49 -5.86
C SER A 147 -14.82 23.82 -5.62
N MET A 148 -15.86 24.17 -6.38
CA MET A 148 -17.18 23.49 -6.36
C MET A 148 -17.07 21.95 -6.47
N GLY A 149 -16.11 21.42 -7.25
CA GLY A 149 -15.90 19.99 -7.36
C GLY A 149 -15.31 19.35 -6.11
N CYS A 150 -14.44 20.08 -5.38
CA CYS A 150 -13.97 19.67 -4.06
C CYS A 150 -15.13 19.62 -3.06
N MET A 151 -15.96 20.68 -3.03
CA MET A 151 -17.17 20.76 -2.19
C MET A 151 -18.10 19.58 -2.44
N MET A 152 -18.39 19.30 -3.72
CA MET A 152 -19.21 18.17 -4.14
C MET A 152 -18.62 16.84 -3.64
N LEU A 153 -17.32 16.58 -3.82
CA LEU A 153 -16.69 15.34 -3.36
C LEU A 153 -16.75 15.17 -1.84
N MET A 154 -16.60 16.24 -1.06
CA MET A 154 -16.76 16.18 0.39
C MET A 154 -18.17 15.75 0.77
N GLU A 155 -19.19 16.32 0.12
CA GLU A 155 -20.59 15.90 0.31
C GLU A 155 -20.82 14.44 -0.13
N LEU A 156 -20.25 14.02 -1.26
CA LEU A 156 -20.39 12.63 -1.73
C LEU A 156 -19.80 11.63 -0.74
N MET A 157 -18.64 11.93 -0.13
CA MET A 157 -18.06 11.10 0.93
C MET A 157 -18.93 11.07 2.18
N LEU A 158 -19.51 12.20 2.60
CA LEU A 158 -20.42 12.26 3.76
C LEU A 158 -21.68 11.41 3.54
N ARG A 159 -22.25 11.44 2.34
CA ARG A 159 -23.44 10.64 1.97
C ARG A 159 -23.13 9.18 1.72
N ASN A 160 -21.91 8.87 1.26
CA ASN A 160 -21.51 7.53 0.85
C ASN A 160 -20.15 7.15 1.47
N PRO A 161 -20.06 6.95 2.80
CA PRO A 161 -18.79 6.61 3.44
C PRO A 161 -18.16 5.34 2.85
N GLY A 162 -16.85 5.39 2.57
CA GLY A 162 -16.09 4.30 1.96
C GLY A 162 -16.40 4.05 0.47
N PHE A 163 -17.10 4.96 -0.21
CA PHE A 163 -17.37 4.86 -1.65
C PHE A 163 -16.13 5.08 -2.50
N PHE A 164 -15.25 6.01 -2.09
CA PHE A 164 -14.00 6.28 -2.79
C PHE A 164 -12.84 5.51 -2.15
N GLY A 165 -11.94 5.01 -2.99
CA GLY A 165 -10.64 4.52 -2.55
C GLY A 165 -9.77 5.67 -2.04
N GLY A 166 -9.98 6.88 -2.53
CA GLY A 166 -9.38 8.11 -2.01
C GLY A 166 -9.77 9.33 -2.81
N CYS A 167 -9.59 10.51 -2.21
CA CYS A 167 -9.98 11.78 -2.80
C CYS A 167 -8.83 12.81 -2.78
N PHE A 168 -8.51 13.40 -3.93
CA PHE A 168 -7.65 14.58 -4.04
C PHE A 168 -8.50 15.85 -4.19
N LEU A 169 -8.62 16.60 -3.09
CA LEU A 169 -9.46 17.77 -2.92
C LEU A 169 -8.65 19.05 -3.13
N VAL A 170 -9.01 19.84 -4.14
CA VAL A 170 -8.19 20.99 -4.56
C VAL A 170 -8.96 22.30 -4.38
N ALA A 171 -8.34 23.27 -3.70
CA ALA A 171 -8.85 24.64 -3.58
C ALA A 171 -10.33 24.74 -3.23
N GLY A 172 -10.80 24.00 -2.23
CA GLY A 172 -12.20 24.01 -1.82
C GLY A 172 -12.36 23.90 -0.31
N GLN A 173 -13.62 23.90 0.11
CA GLN A 173 -14.05 23.90 1.50
C GLN A 173 -15.33 23.07 1.65
N TRP A 174 -15.74 22.75 2.88
CA TRP A 174 -17.09 22.27 3.15
C TRP A 174 -17.52 22.65 4.57
N ASN A 175 -18.66 22.13 5.03
CA ASN A 175 -19.19 22.43 6.36
C ASN A 175 -18.35 21.74 7.44
N PRO A 176 -17.57 22.48 8.27
CA PRO A 176 -16.74 21.87 9.31
C PRO A 176 -17.54 21.02 10.28
N GLN A 177 -18.79 21.40 10.59
CA GLN A 177 -19.64 20.70 11.55
C GLN A 177 -19.96 19.25 11.13
N THR A 178 -19.85 18.93 9.85
CA THR A 178 -20.13 17.60 9.29
C THR A 178 -18.87 16.80 9.01
N CYS A 179 -17.74 17.46 8.79
CA CYS A 179 -16.50 16.83 8.30
C CYS A 179 -15.87 15.84 9.28
N GLY A 180 -16.24 15.87 10.56
CA GLY A 180 -15.82 14.84 11.53
C GLY A 180 -16.15 13.41 11.10
N ALA A 181 -17.19 13.22 10.28
CA ALA A 181 -17.57 11.90 9.76
C ALA A 181 -16.56 11.33 8.73
N LEU A 182 -15.71 12.19 8.15
CA LEU A 182 -14.73 11.83 7.11
C LEU A 182 -13.42 11.24 7.66
N LYS A 183 -13.31 11.04 8.98
CA LYS A 183 -12.07 10.60 9.65
C LYS A 183 -11.49 9.27 9.18
N ASN A 184 -12.30 8.45 8.51
CA ASN A 184 -11.91 7.14 7.97
C ASN A 184 -11.70 7.16 6.44
N GLU A 185 -11.95 8.29 5.78
CA GLU A 185 -11.76 8.43 4.33
C GLU A 185 -10.29 8.70 4.02
N ASN A 186 -9.83 8.28 2.85
CA ASN A 186 -8.49 8.61 2.36
C ASN A 186 -8.54 9.98 1.64
N ILE A 187 -7.97 11.02 2.24
CA ILE A 187 -8.09 12.40 1.75
C ILE A 187 -6.72 13.05 1.60
N TRP A 188 -6.48 13.66 0.45
CA TRP A 188 -5.45 14.67 0.28
C TRP A 188 -6.09 16.00 -0.06
N ALA A 189 -6.06 16.96 0.85
CA ALA A 189 -6.54 18.32 0.61
C ALA A 189 -5.36 19.26 0.31
N LEU A 190 -5.50 20.08 -0.74
CA LEU A 190 -4.51 21.06 -1.14
C LEU A 190 -5.17 22.40 -1.47
N VAL A 191 -4.74 23.46 -0.79
CA VAL A 191 -5.24 24.84 -0.93
C VAL A 191 -4.07 25.83 -1.07
N SER A 192 -4.31 27.08 -1.50
CA SER A 192 -3.31 28.13 -1.34
C SER A 192 -3.46 28.80 0.02
N GLU A 193 -2.36 29.11 0.71
CA GLU A 193 -2.39 29.78 2.03
C GLU A 193 -3.13 31.13 2.00
N LYS A 194 -2.96 31.89 0.91
CA LYS A 194 -3.60 33.19 0.72
C LYS A 194 -5.02 33.11 0.12
N ASP A 195 -5.55 31.90 -0.07
CA ASP A 195 -6.99 31.72 -0.34
C ASP A 195 -7.79 32.05 0.93
N PHE A 196 -8.31 33.28 0.99
CA PHE A 196 -8.98 33.82 2.18
C PHE A 196 -10.24 33.05 2.60
N LYS A 197 -10.78 32.19 1.75
CA LYS A 197 -11.99 31.42 2.03
C LYS A 197 -11.69 29.94 2.23
N ALA A 198 -11.08 29.29 1.23
CA ALA A 198 -10.91 27.85 1.25
C ALA A 198 -9.91 27.40 2.33
N PHE A 199 -8.79 28.12 2.49
CA PHE A 199 -7.74 27.76 3.44
C PHE A 199 -8.23 27.67 4.89
N PRO A 200 -8.84 28.73 5.48
CA PRO A 200 -9.30 28.65 6.86
C PRO A 200 -10.44 27.63 7.05
N ILE A 201 -11.42 27.55 6.15
CA ILE A 201 -12.57 26.65 6.31
C ILE A 201 -12.16 25.19 6.16
N MET A 202 -11.28 24.85 5.20
CA MET A 202 -10.73 23.51 5.08
C MET A 202 -9.87 23.16 6.31
N GLY A 203 -9.10 24.11 6.84
CA GLY A 203 -8.38 23.94 8.11
C GLY A 203 -9.31 23.59 9.28
N ASP A 204 -10.47 24.24 9.37
CA ASP A 204 -11.50 23.92 10.36
C ASP A 204 -12.14 22.54 10.12
N CYS A 205 -12.33 22.12 8.86
CA CYS A 205 -12.79 20.76 8.53
C CYS A 205 -11.81 19.71 9.05
N MET A 206 -10.51 19.91 8.83
CA MET A 206 -9.44 19.03 9.31
C MET A 206 -9.38 18.97 10.83
N LYS A 207 -9.59 20.10 11.51
CA LYS A 207 -9.71 20.15 12.97
C LYS A 207 -10.90 19.33 13.48
N GLN A 208 -12.02 19.36 12.77
CA GLN A 208 -13.19 18.57 13.15
C GLN A 208 -12.98 17.06 12.92
N ILE A 209 -12.22 16.68 11.90
CA ILE A 209 -11.75 15.29 11.73
C ILE A 209 -10.93 14.86 12.95
N GLU A 210 -9.97 15.67 13.40
CA GLU A 210 -9.13 15.37 14.58
C GLU A 210 -9.94 15.26 15.87
N VAL A 211 -10.88 16.17 16.11
CA VAL A 211 -11.80 16.13 17.26
C VAL A 211 -12.61 14.82 17.30
N ASN A 212 -12.88 14.23 16.13
CA ASN A 212 -13.62 12.97 16.03
C ASN A 212 -12.71 11.73 16.03
N GLY A 213 -11.41 11.88 16.30
CA GLY A 213 -10.43 10.80 16.42
C GLY A 213 -9.69 10.45 15.13
N GLY A 214 -9.89 11.23 14.06
CA GLY A 214 -9.03 11.15 12.87
C GLY A 214 -7.64 11.74 13.14
N ARG A 215 -6.69 11.45 12.24
CA ARG A 215 -5.32 11.97 12.31
C ARG A 215 -4.99 12.68 11.00
N VAL A 216 -4.57 13.94 11.08
CA VAL A 216 -4.30 14.76 9.90
C VAL A 216 -2.82 15.14 9.86
N THR A 217 -2.12 14.67 8.84
CA THR A 217 -0.75 15.12 8.56
C THR A 217 -0.79 16.43 7.79
N ARG A 218 0.02 17.41 8.20
CA ARG A 218 0.08 18.74 7.58
C ARG A 218 1.43 18.99 6.93
N GLY A 219 1.43 19.76 5.86
CA GLY A 219 2.67 20.17 5.19
C GLY A 219 2.44 21.32 4.22
N ASN A 220 3.50 21.99 3.84
CA ASN A 220 3.43 23.14 2.95
C ASN A 220 4.31 22.94 1.72
N LEU A 221 4.09 23.69 0.66
CA LEU A 221 4.76 23.56 -0.63
C LEU A 221 5.05 24.96 -1.19
N ASP A 222 6.20 25.16 -1.83
CA ASP A 222 6.45 26.38 -2.61
C ASP A 222 6.12 26.09 -4.07
N ALA A 223 5.02 26.65 -4.59
CA ALA A 223 4.60 26.38 -5.96
C ALA A 223 5.61 26.84 -7.03
N LYS A 224 6.59 27.69 -6.68
CA LYS A 224 7.69 28.13 -7.56
C LYS A 224 8.84 27.12 -7.63
N ALA A 225 8.91 26.18 -6.69
CA ALA A 225 9.92 25.12 -6.70
C ALA A 225 9.78 24.21 -7.93
N SER A 226 10.84 23.46 -8.23
CA SER A 226 10.81 22.48 -9.31
C SER A 226 9.87 21.32 -8.99
N LEU A 227 9.31 20.67 -10.02
CA LEU A 227 8.44 19.51 -9.82
C LEU A 227 9.13 18.35 -9.06
N PRO A 228 10.41 18.02 -9.31
CA PRO A 228 11.12 17.02 -8.50
C PRO A 228 11.17 17.37 -7.01
N GLU A 229 11.47 18.63 -6.66
CA GLU A 229 11.51 19.09 -5.26
C GLU A 229 10.12 19.02 -4.60
N LEU A 230 9.08 19.47 -5.31
CA LEU A 230 7.70 19.41 -4.85
C LEU A 230 7.24 17.96 -4.62
N ASN A 231 7.48 17.07 -5.57
CA ASN A 231 7.11 15.67 -5.47
C ASN A 231 7.89 14.97 -4.34
N GLN A 232 9.17 15.30 -4.14
CA GLN A 232 9.92 14.78 -3.00
C GLN A 232 9.34 15.26 -1.66
N LYS A 233 8.91 16.52 -1.56
CA LYS A 233 8.27 17.05 -0.36
C LYS A 233 6.93 16.38 -0.07
N VAL A 234 6.11 16.17 -1.11
CA VAL A 234 4.86 15.39 -1.04
C VAL A 234 5.11 13.96 -0.55
N ARG A 235 6.13 13.27 -1.09
CA ARG A 235 6.51 11.93 -0.64
C ARG A 235 6.95 11.90 0.82
N THR A 236 7.73 12.88 1.27
CA THR A 236 8.11 13.01 2.69
C THR A 236 6.89 13.17 3.59
N ILE A 237 5.90 13.97 3.18
CA ILE A 237 4.62 14.13 3.90
C ILE A 237 3.86 12.81 3.94
N ALA A 238 3.72 12.12 2.80
CA ALA A 238 3.04 10.82 2.70
C ALA A 238 3.72 9.71 3.53
N GLY A 239 5.03 9.84 3.75
CA GLY A 239 5.82 8.93 4.58
C GLY A 239 5.44 8.91 6.07
N SER A 240 4.49 9.74 6.52
CA SER A 240 3.91 9.57 7.86
C SER A 240 3.11 8.27 8.00
N GLY A 241 2.63 7.70 6.89
CA GLY A 241 1.78 6.49 6.88
C GLY A 241 0.31 6.74 7.23
N GLU A 242 -0.07 8.00 7.48
CA GLU A 242 -1.48 8.40 7.65
C GLU A 242 -2.22 8.42 6.31
N HIS A 243 -3.54 8.60 6.37
CA HIS A 243 -4.43 8.59 5.20
C HIS A 243 -5.18 9.91 4.98
N ILE A 244 -5.02 10.89 5.88
CA ILE A 244 -5.59 12.24 5.72
C ILE A 244 -4.47 13.27 5.77
N PHE A 245 -4.36 14.03 4.68
CA PHE A 245 -3.35 15.05 4.47
C PHE A 245 -4.00 16.41 4.21
N PHE A 246 -3.48 17.44 4.87
CA PHE A 246 -3.83 18.83 4.59
C PHE A 246 -2.57 19.62 4.24
N THR A 247 -2.47 19.97 2.96
CA THR A 247 -1.32 20.67 2.41
C THR A 247 -1.69 22.02 1.83
N TRP A 248 -0.71 22.91 1.72
CA TRP A 248 -0.93 24.20 1.08
C TRP A 248 0.28 24.74 0.34
N PHE A 249 0.01 25.56 -0.67
CA PHE A 249 1.04 26.41 -1.28
C PHE A 249 1.28 27.66 -0.43
N GLU A 250 2.54 27.91 -0.05
CA GLU A 250 2.93 28.98 0.87
C GLU A 250 2.83 30.37 0.23
N GLY A 251 2.37 31.34 1.02
CA GLY A 251 2.34 32.75 0.66
C GLY A 251 1.68 33.00 -0.70
N ASP A 252 2.42 33.68 -1.59
CA ASP A 252 2.01 33.96 -2.97
C ASP A 252 2.68 33.08 -4.02
N SER A 253 3.23 31.93 -3.61
CA SER A 253 3.98 31.06 -4.52
C SER A 253 3.19 30.60 -5.75
N VAL A 254 1.86 30.53 -5.67
CA VAL A 254 0.98 30.17 -6.80
C VAL A 254 0.87 31.25 -7.88
N LEU A 255 1.26 32.50 -7.59
CA LEU A 255 1.16 33.62 -8.51
C LEU A 255 2.53 33.99 -9.08
N GLU A 256 2.51 34.42 -10.34
CA GLU A 256 3.58 35.22 -10.93
C GLU A 256 3.49 36.66 -10.42
N GLU A 257 4.58 37.44 -10.48
CA GLU A 257 4.59 38.84 -10.02
C GLU A 257 3.53 39.66 -10.77
N LEU A 258 2.49 40.10 -10.06
CA LEU A 258 1.35 40.86 -10.60
C LEU A 258 1.15 42.17 -9.82
N GLU A 259 0.85 43.26 -10.53
CA GLU A 259 0.66 44.59 -9.92
C GLU A 259 -0.69 44.76 -9.20
N ASP A 260 -1.73 43.99 -9.56
CA ASP A 260 -3.07 44.04 -8.94
C ASP A 260 -3.60 42.63 -8.60
N ILE A 261 -3.22 42.14 -7.42
CA ILE A 261 -3.61 40.80 -6.95
C ILE A 261 -4.96 40.87 -6.25
N LYS A 262 -5.97 40.20 -6.81
CA LYS A 262 -7.28 40.02 -6.16
C LYS A 262 -7.27 38.77 -5.26
N PRO A 263 -8.01 38.77 -4.13
CA PRO A 263 -8.02 37.62 -3.21
C PRO A 263 -8.41 36.28 -3.86
N TRP A 264 -9.30 36.28 -4.86
CA TRP A 264 -9.71 35.05 -5.57
C TRP A 264 -8.68 34.53 -6.60
N PHE A 265 -7.59 35.27 -6.88
CA PHE A 265 -6.54 34.77 -7.77
C PHE A 265 -5.78 33.59 -7.16
N TYR A 266 -5.53 33.61 -5.84
CA TYR A 266 -4.90 32.48 -5.13
C TYR A 266 -5.72 31.20 -5.24
N HIS A 267 -7.05 31.33 -5.14
CA HIS A 267 -7.99 30.23 -5.33
C HIS A 267 -7.81 29.59 -6.71
N MET A 268 -7.92 30.40 -7.77
CA MET A 268 -7.83 29.92 -9.16
C MET A 268 -6.45 29.43 -9.57
N ALA A 269 -5.39 30.00 -9.00
CA ALA A 269 -4.02 29.62 -9.31
C ALA A 269 -3.57 28.32 -8.61
N THR A 270 -4.40 27.77 -7.70
CA THR A 270 -4.06 26.55 -6.97
C THR A 270 -4.12 25.30 -7.85
N TRP A 271 -5.22 25.07 -8.57
CA TRP A 271 -5.38 23.82 -9.35
C TRP A 271 -4.42 23.62 -10.52
N PRO A 272 -3.98 24.66 -11.27
CA PRO A 272 -2.98 24.48 -12.31
C PRO A 272 -1.63 23.98 -11.78
N GLN A 273 -1.33 24.27 -10.51
CA GLN A 273 -0.12 23.79 -9.81
C GLN A 273 -0.35 22.43 -9.16
N ALA A 274 -1.49 22.25 -8.50
CA ALA A 274 -1.84 21.03 -7.76
C ALA A 274 -1.83 19.78 -8.65
N TYR A 275 -2.40 19.86 -9.85
CA TYR A 275 -2.46 18.73 -10.79
C TYR A 275 -1.13 18.39 -11.47
N ASN A 276 -0.05 19.14 -11.22
CA ASN A 276 1.31 18.74 -11.65
C ASN A 276 2.01 17.85 -10.61
N LEU A 277 1.44 17.69 -9.41
CA LEU A 277 2.05 16.94 -8.31
C LEU A 277 1.79 15.45 -8.47
N GLU A 278 2.64 14.81 -9.26
CA GLU A 278 2.54 13.38 -9.55
C GLU A 278 2.58 12.49 -8.30
N ALA A 279 3.33 12.88 -7.28
CA ALA A 279 3.41 12.14 -6.03
C ALA A 279 2.07 12.07 -5.27
N VAL A 280 1.19 13.08 -5.43
CA VAL A 280 -0.18 13.01 -4.88
C VAL A 280 -1.00 11.99 -5.65
N GLY A 281 -0.83 11.96 -6.98
CA GLY A 281 -1.41 10.92 -7.83
C GLY A 281 -0.90 9.52 -7.46
N ASP A 282 0.42 9.35 -7.28
CA ASP A 282 1.01 8.07 -6.88
C ASP A 282 0.43 7.58 -5.54
N TRP A 283 0.29 8.49 -4.56
CA TRP A 283 -0.40 8.20 -3.30
C TRP A 283 -1.87 7.79 -3.53
N LEU A 284 -2.61 8.51 -4.38
CA LEU A 284 -4.02 8.23 -4.67
C LEU A 284 -4.20 6.84 -5.27
N PHE A 285 -3.37 6.47 -6.25
CA PHE A 285 -3.39 5.15 -6.90
C PHE A 285 -2.92 4.00 -6.01
N ALA A 286 -2.27 4.29 -4.89
CA ALA A 286 -1.94 3.29 -3.87
C ALA A 286 -3.10 3.01 -2.89
N GLN A 287 -4.18 3.79 -2.94
CA GLN A 287 -5.33 3.60 -2.06
C GLN A 287 -6.34 2.59 -2.60
N ARG A 288 -7.12 2.01 -1.69
CA ARG A 288 -8.24 1.11 -1.97
C ARG A 288 -9.40 1.38 -1.02
N ARG A 289 -10.61 1.08 -1.46
CA ARG A 289 -11.81 1.07 -0.60
C ARG A 289 -11.69 -0.02 0.46
N SER A 290 -12.37 0.20 1.58
CA SER A 290 -12.46 -0.76 2.71
C SER A 290 -11.07 -1.19 3.21
N PRO A 291 -10.24 -0.25 3.71
CA PRO A 291 -8.98 -0.60 4.34
C PRO A 291 -9.21 -1.49 5.55
N ILE A 292 -8.16 -2.19 5.98
CA ILE A 292 -8.20 -3.06 7.16
C ILE A 292 -8.42 -2.18 8.40
N ASP A 293 -9.54 -2.39 9.09
CA ASP A 293 -9.91 -1.58 10.26
C ASP A 293 -9.38 -2.20 11.56
N PHE A 294 -8.37 -1.55 12.14
CA PHE A 294 -7.76 -1.94 13.41
C PHE A 294 -8.44 -1.30 14.63
N SER A 295 -9.43 -0.43 14.47
CA SER A 295 -9.99 0.40 15.55
C SER A 295 -10.51 -0.40 16.75
N CYS A 296 -10.93 -1.65 16.55
CA CYS A 296 -11.33 -2.55 17.63
C CYS A 296 -10.18 -2.90 18.60
N LYS A 297 -8.93 -2.61 18.21
CA LYS A 297 -7.70 -2.86 18.99
C LYS A 297 -7.05 -1.59 19.55
N HIS A 298 -7.73 -0.44 19.53
CA HIS A 298 -7.19 0.84 20.05
C HIS A 298 -6.62 0.76 21.48
N HIS A 299 -7.21 -0.07 22.33
CA HIS A 299 -6.80 -0.25 23.73
C HIS A 299 -5.57 -1.17 23.92
N ILE A 300 -5.12 -1.83 22.85
CA ILE A 300 -3.88 -2.62 22.84
C ILE A 300 -2.74 -1.71 22.41
N LEU A 301 -1.66 -1.71 23.18
CA LEU A 301 -0.47 -0.92 22.91
C LEU A 301 0.64 -1.81 22.34
N LEU A 302 1.37 -1.28 21.36
CA LEU A 302 2.62 -1.83 20.85
C LEU A 302 3.79 -1.03 21.44
N GLU A 303 4.70 -1.71 22.12
CA GLU A 303 5.92 -1.15 22.68
C GLU A 303 7.07 -1.26 21.66
N HIS A 304 7.73 -0.15 21.38
CA HIS A 304 8.86 -0.05 20.47
C HIS A 304 10.18 -0.39 21.18
N GLU A 305 11.27 -0.58 20.41
CA GLU A 305 12.60 -0.89 20.96
C GLU A 305 13.14 0.23 21.88
N ASP A 306 12.72 1.47 21.69
CA ASP A 306 13.08 2.61 22.54
C ASP A 306 12.21 2.74 23.82
N GLY A 307 11.26 1.82 24.02
CA GLY A 307 10.33 1.81 25.15
C GLY A 307 9.12 2.72 25.01
N SER A 308 9.01 3.48 23.92
CA SER A 308 7.79 4.23 23.62
C SER A 308 6.64 3.26 23.30
N ARG A 309 5.39 3.74 23.43
CA ARG A 309 4.20 2.93 23.19
C ARG A 309 3.22 3.67 22.31
N GLN A 310 2.59 2.95 21.38
CA GLN A 310 1.51 3.47 20.56
C GLN A 310 0.33 2.49 20.54
N PRO A 311 -0.91 2.96 20.32
CA PRO A 311 -2.04 2.09 20.01
C PRO A 311 -1.79 1.20 18.77
N MET A 312 -2.33 -0.02 18.79
CA MET A 312 -2.21 -1.00 17.69
C MET A 312 -2.92 -0.54 16.41
N ASP A 313 -3.88 0.38 16.52
CA ASP A 313 -4.62 0.98 15.40
C ASP A 313 -4.01 2.29 14.87
N VAL A 314 -2.81 2.63 15.35
CA VAL A 314 -2.01 3.74 14.83
C VAL A 314 -0.94 3.17 13.89
N PRO A 315 -0.89 3.62 12.61
CA PRO A 315 0.14 3.23 11.67
C PRO A 315 1.54 3.48 12.22
N PHE A 316 2.45 2.56 11.95
CA PHE A 316 3.87 2.76 12.21
C PHE A 316 4.65 2.19 11.05
N PHE A 317 5.54 3.00 10.51
CA PHE A 317 6.49 2.57 9.51
C PHE A 317 7.84 3.19 9.78
N GLN A 318 8.89 2.38 9.66
CA GLN A 318 10.27 2.84 9.58
C GLN A 318 10.89 2.25 8.34
N SER A 319 11.72 3.02 7.64
CA SER A 319 12.45 2.50 6.48
C SER A 319 13.91 2.91 6.51
N LYS A 320 14.74 2.08 5.90
CA LYS A 320 16.16 2.33 5.69
C LYS A 320 16.53 1.86 4.30
N LYS A 321 17.20 2.73 3.54
CA LYS A 321 17.82 2.34 2.27
C LYS A 321 19.02 1.41 2.57
N ILE A 322 18.97 0.18 2.06
CA ILE A 322 19.99 -0.86 2.30
C ILE A 322 20.91 -1.09 1.10
N ALA A 323 20.46 -0.69 -0.10
CA ALA A 323 21.22 -0.66 -1.35
C ALA A 323 20.58 0.38 -2.31
N PRO A 324 21.22 0.77 -3.43
CA PRO A 324 20.55 1.50 -4.50
C PRO A 324 19.20 0.87 -4.86
N GLY A 325 18.15 1.69 -4.97
CA GLY A 325 16.78 1.24 -5.23
C GLY A 325 16.25 0.15 -4.27
N THR A 326 16.76 0.04 -3.03
CA THR A 326 16.34 -1.04 -2.12
C THR A 326 16.18 -0.55 -0.69
N TRP A 327 15.02 -0.83 -0.10
CA TRP A 327 14.67 -0.43 1.26
C TRP A 327 14.27 -1.63 2.10
N GLN A 328 14.69 -1.62 3.36
CA GLN A 328 14.12 -2.44 4.42
C GLN A 328 13.07 -1.61 5.15
N ILE A 329 11.92 -2.21 5.44
CA ILE A 329 10.74 -1.54 5.98
C ILE A 329 10.22 -2.33 7.18
N LEU A 330 9.97 -1.65 8.29
CA LEU A 330 9.35 -2.20 9.48
C LEU A 330 7.96 -1.58 9.68
N SER A 331 6.94 -2.41 9.84
CA SER A 331 5.65 -2.01 10.40
C SER A 331 5.44 -2.65 11.77
N ASP A 332 5.00 -3.90 11.81
CA ASP A 332 5.00 -4.77 12.98
C ASP A 332 5.21 -6.22 12.53
N GLY A 333 5.79 -7.02 13.43
CA GLY A 333 6.35 -8.33 13.11
C GLY A 333 7.64 -8.21 12.33
N ASP A 334 7.72 -8.95 11.24
CA ASP A 334 8.93 -9.06 10.44
C ASP A 334 9.10 -7.94 9.41
N TYR A 335 10.33 -7.81 8.91
CA TYR A 335 10.66 -6.79 7.92
C TYR A 335 10.04 -7.13 6.56
N SER A 336 9.56 -6.09 5.90
CA SER A 336 9.25 -6.09 4.48
C SER A 336 10.38 -5.41 3.70
N TYR A 337 10.45 -5.65 2.39
CA TYR A 337 11.46 -5.06 1.53
C TYR A 337 10.82 -4.42 0.30
N LEU A 338 11.39 -3.31 -0.18
CA LEU A 338 11.01 -2.67 -1.44
C LEU A 338 12.21 -2.70 -2.38
N VAL A 339 11.99 -3.20 -3.60
CA VAL A 339 13.01 -3.37 -4.63
C VAL A 339 12.56 -2.64 -5.89
N GLU A 340 13.25 -1.55 -6.22
CA GLU A 340 12.97 -0.68 -7.36
C GLU A 340 13.79 -1.10 -8.58
N GLY A 341 13.12 -1.21 -9.73
CA GLY A 341 13.71 -1.28 -11.06
C GLY A 341 13.31 -0.08 -11.94
N GLU A 342 13.57 -0.12 -13.25
CA GLU A 342 13.25 1.01 -14.14
C GLU A 342 11.73 1.20 -14.33
N ASN A 343 10.94 0.13 -14.33
CA ASN A 343 9.51 0.19 -14.71
C ASN A 343 8.56 0.25 -13.50
N GLU A 344 8.92 -0.44 -12.42
CA GLU A 344 8.11 -0.55 -11.21
C GLU A 344 8.98 -0.91 -10.00
N ALA A 345 8.39 -0.90 -8.80
CA ALA A 345 9.00 -1.46 -7.61
C ALA A 345 8.17 -2.62 -7.04
N LEU A 346 8.86 -3.68 -6.62
CA LEU A 346 8.30 -4.89 -6.03
C LEU A 346 8.44 -4.84 -4.51
N VAL A 347 7.37 -5.13 -3.78
CA VAL A 347 7.42 -5.36 -2.33
C VAL A 347 7.64 -6.85 -2.07
N ILE A 348 8.46 -7.18 -1.08
CA ILE A 348 8.66 -8.55 -0.60
C ILE A 348 8.20 -8.60 0.86
N ASP A 349 7.20 -9.46 1.12
CA ASP A 349 6.49 -9.60 2.40
C ASP A 349 5.82 -8.32 2.91
N SER A 350 4.93 -8.45 3.91
CA SER A 350 3.93 -7.41 4.18
C SER A 350 3.88 -6.88 5.61
N GLY A 351 4.58 -7.49 6.57
CA GLY A 351 4.31 -7.27 8.00
C GLY A 351 2.84 -7.57 8.35
N TYR A 352 2.45 -7.27 9.58
CA TYR A 352 1.05 -7.30 10.02
C TYR A 352 0.57 -6.02 10.73
N GLY A 353 1.37 -4.96 10.72
CA GLY A 353 1.04 -3.69 11.35
C GLY A 353 -0.12 -2.95 10.68
N CYS A 354 -0.76 -2.06 11.45
CA CYS A 354 -1.78 -1.13 10.96
C CYS A 354 -1.22 -0.15 9.92
N GLY A 355 -2.06 0.28 8.99
CA GLY A 355 -1.74 1.25 7.93
C GLY A 355 -1.69 0.61 6.53
N ASN A 356 -1.66 1.45 5.50
CA ASN A 356 -1.56 1.00 4.11
C ASN A 356 -0.08 0.87 3.70
N LEU A 357 0.47 -0.34 3.81
CA LEU A 357 1.87 -0.61 3.44
C LEU A 357 2.19 -0.21 2.00
N ARG A 358 1.28 -0.45 1.04
CA ARG A 358 1.51 -0.07 -0.36
C ARG A 358 1.69 1.43 -0.50
N ALA A 359 0.84 2.23 0.16
CA ALA A 359 0.94 3.69 0.12
C ALA A 359 2.23 4.19 0.77
N TYR A 360 2.65 3.59 1.87
CA TYR A 360 3.94 3.90 2.49
C TYR A 360 5.12 3.53 1.56
N CYS A 361 5.13 2.34 0.97
CA CYS A 361 6.15 1.96 -0.02
C CYS A 361 6.17 2.93 -1.20
N GLN A 362 5.01 3.36 -1.69
CA GLN A 362 4.90 4.33 -2.79
C GLN A 362 5.47 5.70 -2.42
N SER A 363 5.54 6.06 -1.14
CA SER A 363 6.20 7.30 -0.71
C SER A 363 7.73 7.23 -0.77
N LEU A 364 8.32 6.04 -0.93
CA LEU A 364 9.77 5.85 -0.99
C LEU A 364 10.34 5.89 -2.41
N THR A 365 9.48 5.81 -3.43
CA THR A 365 9.86 5.67 -4.85
C THR A 365 8.93 6.46 -5.78
N ASP A 366 9.42 6.84 -6.95
CA ASP A 366 8.63 7.38 -8.06
C ASP A 366 8.06 6.29 -8.98
N ARG A 367 8.51 5.05 -8.80
CA ARG A 367 8.06 3.88 -9.56
C ARG A 367 6.76 3.36 -8.99
N PRO A 368 5.85 2.87 -9.85
CA PRO A 368 4.64 2.21 -9.40
C PRO A 368 4.93 1.06 -8.45
N VAL A 369 4.27 1.06 -7.30
CA VAL A 369 4.24 -0.07 -6.37
C VAL A 369 2.91 -0.80 -6.57
N LYS A 370 2.92 -1.86 -7.38
CA LYS A 370 1.69 -2.61 -7.74
C LYS A 370 1.65 -4.02 -7.18
N ARG A 371 2.82 -4.66 -7.06
CA ARG A 371 2.96 -6.09 -6.79
C ARG A 371 3.65 -6.32 -5.47
N ILE A 372 3.26 -7.42 -4.82
CA ILE A 372 3.94 -7.96 -3.65
C ILE A 372 4.30 -9.43 -3.90
N ALA A 373 5.49 -9.85 -3.50
CA ALA A 373 5.93 -11.23 -3.49
C ALA A 373 6.03 -11.72 -2.04
N ASN A 374 5.35 -12.81 -1.72
CA ASN A 374 5.41 -13.40 -0.38
C ASN A 374 6.43 -14.54 -0.37
N THR A 375 7.27 -14.56 0.65
CA THR A 375 8.20 -15.66 0.90
C THR A 375 7.43 -16.89 1.37
N HIS A 376 6.46 -16.73 2.28
CA HIS A 376 5.65 -17.84 2.80
C HIS A 376 4.30 -17.39 3.37
N ASP A 377 3.53 -18.30 3.99
CA ASP A 377 2.12 -18.07 4.39
C ASP A 377 1.87 -17.47 5.76
N HIS A 378 2.90 -17.31 6.60
CA HIS A 378 2.69 -16.73 7.91
C HIS A 378 2.08 -15.34 7.83
N PHE A 379 1.35 -14.98 8.88
CA PHE A 379 0.48 -13.82 8.86
C PHE A 379 1.26 -12.51 8.78
N ASP A 380 2.42 -12.42 9.43
CA ASP A 380 3.43 -11.35 9.29
C ASP A 380 3.98 -11.18 7.90
N HIS A 381 3.82 -12.15 7.00
CA HIS A 381 4.30 -12.02 5.63
C HIS A 381 3.17 -11.69 4.67
N THR A 382 1.90 -11.86 5.07
CA THR A 382 0.75 -11.88 4.15
C THR A 382 -0.46 -11.03 4.57
N ALA A 383 -0.46 -10.42 5.76
CA ALA A 383 -1.61 -9.66 6.29
C ALA A 383 -2.01 -8.47 5.40
N ASN A 384 -1.03 -7.76 4.84
CA ASN A 384 -1.24 -6.53 4.08
C ASN A 384 -1.35 -6.74 2.55
N ASN A 385 -1.42 -7.99 2.09
CA ASN A 385 -1.48 -8.34 0.66
C ASN A 385 -2.63 -7.66 -0.10
N SER A 386 -3.77 -7.44 0.56
CA SER A 386 -4.98 -6.92 -0.08
C SER A 386 -4.87 -5.48 -0.59
N TYR A 387 -3.86 -4.72 -0.14
CA TYR A 387 -3.56 -3.37 -0.63
C TYR A 387 -2.94 -3.36 -2.03
N PHE A 388 -2.30 -4.45 -2.44
CA PHE A 388 -1.61 -4.57 -3.72
C PHE A 388 -2.56 -5.01 -4.84
N ASP A 389 -2.16 -4.73 -6.09
CA ASP A 389 -2.95 -5.13 -7.26
C ASP A 389 -2.85 -6.64 -7.49
N CYS A 390 -1.71 -7.25 -7.20
CA CYS A 390 -1.54 -8.70 -7.24
C CYS A 390 -0.46 -9.15 -6.26
N ALA A 391 -0.74 -10.23 -5.51
CA ALA A 391 0.23 -10.93 -4.70
C ALA A 391 0.81 -12.15 -5.46
N TYR A 392 2.09 -12.42 -5.27
CA TYR A 392 2.83 -13.50 -5.91
C TYR A 392 3.34 -14.44 -4.83
N MET A 393 2.98 -15.71 -4.91
CA MET A 393 3.30 -16.70 -3.87
C MET A 393 3.25 -18.13 -4.42
N SER A 394 3.76 -19.09 -3.66
CA SER A 394 3.65 -20.51 -4.00
C SER A 394 2.21 -21.03 -3.91
N ALA A 395 1.95 -22.18 -4.53
CA ALA A 395 0.64 -22.83 -4.49
C ALA A 395 0.26 -23.28 -3.08
N GLU A 396 1.25 -23.65 -2.28
CA GLU A 396 1.13 -24.03 -0.88
C GLU A 396 0.80 -22.81 -0.04
N THR A 397 1.54 -21.71 -0.21
CA THR A 397 1.31 -20.46 0.53
C THR A 397 -0.08 -19.90 0.29
N LYS A 398 -0.59 -19.93 -0.95
CA LYS A 398 -1.94 -19.43 -1.29
C LYS A 398 -3.07 -20.03 -0.44
N LYS A 399 -2.93 -21.27 0.03
CA LYS A 399 -3.96 -21.95 0.83
C LYS A 399 -4.08 -21.36 2.23
N LEU A 400 -2.95 -20.92 2.79
CA LEU A 400 -2.80 -20.53 4.19
C LEU A 400 -2.58 -19.02 4.39
N ALA A 401 -2.25 -18.29 3.33
CA ALA A 401 -2.00 -16.86 3.38
C ALA A 401 -3.17 -16.07 4.02
N THR A 402 -2.78 -15.06 4.79
CA THR A 402 -3.68 -14.09 5.43
C THR A 402 -4.67 -14.74 6.42
N ILE A 403 -4.31 -15.88 7.03
CA ILE A 403 -5.02 -16.40 8.20
C ILE A 403 -4.56 -15.61 9.43
N PRO A 404 -5.42 -14.79 10.06
CA PRO A 404 -5.00 -13.92 11.15
C PRO A 404 -4.60 -14.71 12.39
N PHE A 405 -3.55 -14.22 13.07
CA PHE A 405 -3.20 -14.74 14.38
C PHE A 405 -4.27 -14.39 15.44
N PRO A 406 -4.39 -15.16 16.53
CA PRO A 406 -5.39 -14.94 17.58
C PRO A 406 -5.43 -13.52 18.15
N SER A 407 -4.29 -12.84 18.29
CA SER A 407 -4.21 -11.48 18.81
C SER A 407 -4.99 -10.45 17.96
N PHE A 408 -5.23 -10.76 16.68
CA PHE A 408 -5.95 -9.94 15.72
C PHE A 408 -7.46 -10.26 15.62
N GLU A 409 -7.99 -11.12 16.51
CA GLU A 409 -9.42 -11.47 16.54
C GLU A 409 -10.31 -10.21 16.52
N GLY A 410 -11.31 -10.17 15.62
CA GLY A 410 -12.21 -9.03 15.46
C GLY A 410 -11.81 -8.03 14.37
N ILE A 411 -10.63 -8.18 13.77
CA ILE A 411 -10.25 -7.44 12.56
C ILE A 411 -10.55 -8.30 11.33
N CYS A 412 -11.12 -7.69 10.29
CA CYS A 412 -11.34 -8.35 9.00
C CYS A 412 -10.14 -8.14 8.07
N PHE A 413 -9.40 -9.22 7.78
CA PHE A 413 -8.34 -9.22 6.76
C PHE A 413 -8.88 -9.84 5.46
N PRO A 414 -9.00 -9.07 4.36
CA PRO A 414 -9.49 -9.60 3.10
C PRO A 414 -8.56 -10.67 2.55
N ARG A 415 -9.09 -11.87 2.32
CA ARG A 415 -8.37 -12.98 1.65
C ARG A 415 -8.66 -13.06 0.15
N SER A 416 -9.64 -12.28 -0.33
CA SER A 416 -10.04 -12.22 -1.73
C SER A 416 -9.35 -11.04 -2.43
N TYR A 417 -8.16 -11.32 -2.96
CA TYR A 417 -7.36 -10.41 -3.79
C TYR A 417 -6.72 -11.22 -4.94
N PRO A 418 -6.31 -10.57 -6.05
CA PRO A 418 -5.64 -11.27 -7.14
C PRO A 418 -4.33 -11.92 -6.67
N VAL A 419 -4.14 -13.18 -7.03
CA VAL A 419 -2.94 -13.96 -6.70
C VAL A 419 -2.40 -14.64 -7.94
N GLN A 420 -1.14 -14.36 -8.26
CA GLN A 420 -0.36 -15.11 -9.22
C GLN A 420 0.42 -16.21 -8.48
N VAL A 421 0.16 -17.46 -8.84
CA VAL A 421 0.95 -18.58 -8.31
C VAL A 421 2.27 -18.65 -9.09
N ILE A 422 3.39 -18.70 -8.36
CA ILE A 422 4.74 -18.83 -8.89
C ILE A 422 5.46 -20.04 -8.27
N ASP A 423 6.54 -20.46 -8.90
CA ASP A 423 7.37 -21.58 -8.43
C ASP A 423 8.85 -21.30 -8.72
N GLU A 424 9.73 -22.24 -8.36
CA GLU A 424 11.16 -22.22 -8.64
C GLU A 424 11.46 -21.89 -10.10
N GLY A 425 12.40 -20.97 -10.32
CA GLY A 425 12.78 -20.49 -11.66
C GLY A 425 11.93 -19.33 -12.20
N TYR A 426 10.84 -18.94 -11.53
CA TYR A 426 10.15 -17.69 -11.88
C TYR A 426 11.07 -16.49 -11.65
N VAL A 427 11.05 -15.52 -12.57
CA VAL A 427 11.88 -14.31 -12.50
C VAL A 427 10.98 -13.09 -12.58
N PHE A 428 11.09 -12.21 -11.59
CA PHE A 428 10.54 -10.87 -11.70
C PHE A 428 11.47 -10.01 -12.55
N ASP A 429 11.00 -9.46 -13.65
CA ASP A 429 11.67 -8.40 -14.40
C ASP A 429 11.06 -7.06 -13.99
N LEU A 430 11.87 -6.18 -13.39
CA LEU A 430 11.48 -4.84 -12.94
C LEU A 430 11.93 -3.75 -13.93
N GLY A 431 12.28 -4.11 -15.16
CA GLY A 431 12.88 -3.21 -16.15
C GLY A 431 14.40 -3.23 -16.09
N GLY A 432 15.00 -4.42 -16.17
CA GLY A 432 16.46 -4.59 -16.19
C GLY A 432 17.11 -4.92 -14.84
N ARG A 433 16.30 -5.04 -13.78
CA ARG A 433 16.67 -5.61 -12.48
C ARG A 433 15.82 -6.86 -12.26
N HIS A 434 16.44 -8.00 -11.97
CA HIS A 434 15.75 -9.28 -11.93
C HIS A 434 15.84 -9.95 -10.56
N LEU A 435 14.73 -10.55 -10.13
CA LEU A 435 14.70 -11.36 -8.92
C LEU A 435 14.37 -12.81 -9.28
N ALA A 436 15.36 -13.68 -9.16
CA ALA A 436 15.20 -15.12 -9.39
C ALA A 436 14.61 -15.82 -8.16
N THR A 437 13.59 -16.65 -8.39
CA THR A 437 12.85 -17.35 -7.34
C THR A 437 13.43 -18.74 -7.08
N PHE A 438 13.68 -19.07 -5.82
CA PHE A 438 14.12 -20.38 -5.34
C PHE A 438 13.08 -20.97 -4.40
N LYS A 439 12.83 -22.28 -4.50
CA LYS A 439 11.95 -22.98 -3.56
C LYS A 439 12.80 -23.68 -2.50
N ILE A 440 12.61 -23.25 -1.24
CA ILE A 440 13.37 -23.70 -0.06
C ILE A 440 12.45 -24.02 1.13
N PRO A 441 11.45 -24.90 0.97
CA PRO A 441 10.41 -25.10 1.97
C PRO A 441 10.92 -25.92 3.17
N ASP A 442 11.12 -25.25 4.30
CA ASP A 442 11.38 -25.92 5.58
C ASP A 442 10.64 -25.21 6.73
N HIS A 443 10.91 -23.92 6.96
CA HIS A 443 10.14 -23.09 7.91
C HIS A 443 8.65 -23.15 7.62
N ALA A 444 8.28 -23.02 6.34
CA ALA A 444 6.93 -23.20 5.86
C ALA A 444 6.92 -24.06 4.58
N VAL A 445 5.85 -24.81 4.38
CA VAL A 445 5.69 -25.74 3.24
C VAL A 445 5.75 -25.04 1.87
N GLY A 446 5.47 -23.74 1.84
CA GLY A 446 5.45 -22.93 0.63
C GLY A 446 6.63 -21.97 0.49
N SER A 447 7.68 -22.08 1.30
CA SER A 447 8.72 -21.05 1.35
C SER A 447 9.47 -20.87 0.04
N LEU A 448 9.59 -19.60 -0.32
CA LEU A 448 10.33 -19.07 -1.45
C LEU A 448 11.42 -18.10 -0.97
N ALA A 449 12.50 -18.01 -1.73
CA ALA A 449 13.50 -16.95 -1.62
C ALA A 449 13.70 -16.26 -2.97
N PHE A 450 14.06 -14.98 -2.93
CA PHE A 450 14.23 -14.13 -4.11
C PHE A 450 15.64 -13.56 -4.16
N LEU A 451 16.40 -13.88 -5.21
CA LEU A 451 17.76 -13.37 -5.42
C LEU A 451 17.75 -12.23 -6.43
N ASP A 452 18.07 -11.04 -5.97
CA ASP A 452 18.30 -9.86 -6.79
C ASP A 452 19.67 -9.93 -7.49
N ASP A 453 19.65 -9.88 -8.82
CA ASP A 453 20.85 -10.01 -9.66
C ASP A 453 21.73 -8.75 -9.68
N GLN A 454 21.17 -7.59 -9.35
CA GLN A 454 21.88 -6.32 -9.41
C GLN A 454 22.71 -6.10 -8.15
N GLU A 455 22.07 -6.11 -6.98
CA GLU A 455 22.76 -5.83 -5.70
C GLU A 455 23.27 -7.13 -5.02
N GLY A 456 22.90 -8.31 -5.54
CA GLY A 456 23.31 -9.60 -4.99
C GLY A 456 22.66 -9.89 -3.62
N ILE A 457 21.41 -9.45 -3.43
CA ILE A 457 20.67 -9.61 -2.18
C ILE A 457 19.77 -10.85 -2.29
N LEU A 458 19.89 -11.78 -1.35
CA LEU A 458 18.92 -12.87 -1.20
C LEU A 458 17.89 -12.51 -0.11
N PHE A 459 16.65 -12.33 -0.52
CA PHE A 459 15.49 -12.20 0.36
C PHE A 459 14.97 -13.60 0.70
N CYS A 460 15.09 -14.03 1.94
CA CYS A 460 14.96 -15.44 2.33
C CYS A 460 13.82 -15.74 3.30
N GLY A 461 12.97 -14.75 3.62
CA GLY A 461 11.94 -14.89 4.64
C GLY A 461 12.55 -15.36 5.96
N ASP A 462 11.94 -16.36 6.57
CA ASP A 462 12.36 -16.90 7.87
C ASP A 462 13.19 -18.19 7.74
N GLU A 463 13.49 -18.59 6.50
CA GLU A 463 14.28 -19.80 6.27
C GLU A 463 15.72 -19.64 6.74
N LEU A 464 16.22 -18.41 6.74
CA LEU A 464 17.57 -18.04 7.17
C LEU A 464 17.51 -16.80 8.06
N CYS A 465 18.65 -16.40 8.63
CA CYS A 465 18.81 -15.19 9.45
C CYS A 465 18.11 -15.20 10.81
N MET A 466 17.52 -16.33 11.23
CA MET A 466 16.91 -16.46 12.55
C MET A 466 17.97 -16.33 13.67
N PRO A 467 17.69 -15.56 14.75
CA PRO A 467 18.69 -15.23 15.77
C PRO A 467 19.07 -16.41 16.68
N PHE A 468 18.30 -17.51 16.66
CA PHE A 468 18.47 -18.68 17.51
C PHE A 468 19.00 -19.91 16.76
N GLY A 469 19.49 -19.75 15.53
CA GLY A 469 19.88 -20.85 14.65
C GLY A 469 18.74 -21.31 13.75
N LYS A 470 18.87 -22.47 13.13
CA LYS A 470 17.89 -23.02 12.17
C LYS A 470 17.09 -24.16 12.79
N PRO A 471 15.80 -23.95 13.15
CA PRO A 471 14.86 -25.03 13.35
C PRO A 471 14.57 -25.72 12.03
N VAL A 472 14.72 -27.04 12.03
CA VAL A 472 14.44 -27.90 10.88
C VAL A 472 13.11 -28.62 11.14
N ASN A 473 12.16 -28.42 10.24
CA ASN A 473 10.84 -29.05 10.26
C ASN A 473 10.83 -30.33 9.40
N GLY A 474 11.54 -30.30 8.27
CA GLY A 474 11.82 -31.45 7.42
C GLY A 474 12.83 -32.43 8.04
N SER A 475 13.42 -33.30 7.21
CA SER A 475 14.62 -34.04 7.64
C SER A 475 15.87 -33.18 7.47
N VAL A 476 16.92 -33.45 8.26
CA VAL A 476 18.19 -32.72 8.15
C VAL A 476 18.80 -32.86 6.75
N GLU A 477 18.78 -34.07 6.18
CA GLU A 477 19.22 -34.36 4.81
C GLU A 477 18.41 -33.59 3.76
N TYR A 478 17.08 -33.55 3.88
CA TYR A 478 16.24 -32.79 2.97
C TYR A 478 16.56 -31.30 2.96
N VAL A 479 16.70 -30.68 4.14
CA VAL A 479 17.01 -29.25 4.26
C VAL A 479 18.43 -28.96 3.77
N HIS A 480 19.39 -29.85 4.02
CA HIS A 480 20.74 -29.74 3.46
C HIS A 480 20.70 -29.66 1.93
N ASP A 481 19.95 -30.55 1.27
CA ASP A 481 19.78 -30.56 -0.19
C ASP A 481 19.13 -29.27 -0.72
N LEU A 482 18.17 -28.70 0.01
CA LEU A 482 17.59 -27.39 -0.32
C LEU A 482 18.64 -26.28 -0.26
N LEU A 483 19.46 -26.25 0.80
CA LEU A 483 20.51 -25.24 0.97
C LEU A 483 21.64 -25.38 -0.05
N LEU A 484 21.92 -26.59 -0.56
CA LEU A 484 22.86 -26.79 -1.66
C LEU A 484 22.47 -26.02 -2.93
N LYS A 485 21.17 -25.78 -3.16
CA LYS A 485 20.70 -24.94 -4.29
C LYS A 485 21.23 -23.52 -4.16
N LEU A 486 21.10 -22.92 -2.96
CA LEU A 486 21.61 -21.58 -2.67
C LEU A 486 23.13 -21.54 -2.70
N TRP A 487 23.79 -22.58 -2.18
CA TRP A 487 25.26 -22.69 -2.17
C TRP A 487 25.88 -22.75 -3.58
N LYS A 488 25.18 -23.31 -4.56
CA LYS A 488 25.58 -23.26 -5.97
C LYS A 488 25.59 -21.84 -6.53
N ARG A 489 24.86 -20.91 -5.91
CA ARG A 489 24.78 -19.48 -6.26
C ARG A 489 25.51 -18.57 -5.26
N LYS A 490 26.35 -19.13 -4.38
CA LYS A 490 27.03 -18.36 -3.32
C LYS A 490 27.84 -17.16 -3.81
N ASP A 491 28.39 -17.22 -5.02
CA ASP A 491 29.20 -16.14 -5.58
C ASP A 491 28.33 -14.94 -6.04
N ASP A 492 27.05 -15.19 -6.30
CA ASP A 492 26.06 -14.15 -6.64
C ASP A 492 25.41 -13.55 -5.39
N ILE A 493 25.37 -14.30 -4.29
CA ILE A 493 24.75 -13.89 -3.02
C ILE A 493 25.79 -13.12 -2.18
N LYS A 494 25.66 -11.79 -2.16
CA LYS A 494 26.55 -10.89 -1.42
C LYS A 494 26.06 -10.62 0.00
N VAL A 495 24.74 -10.66 0.24
CA VAL A 495 24.11 -10.41 1.54
C VAL A 495 22.75 -11.09 1.65
N LEU A 496 22.35 -11.45 2.88
CA LEU A 496 21.05 -12.02 3.19
C LEU A 496 20.17 -11.00 3.89
N TYR A 497 18.88 -11.00 3.55
CA TYR A 497 17.84 -10.28 4.28
C TYR A 497 16.65 -11.21 4.48
N GLY A 498 16.26 -11.45 5.73
CA GLY A 498 15.11 -12.29 6.11
C GLY A 498 14.07 -11.52 6.91
N GLY A 499 13.06 -12.20 7.44
CA GLY A 499 12.06 -11.58 8.31
C GLY A 499 12.66 -10.85 9.53
N PRO A 500 13.63 -11.47 10.24
CA PRO A 500 14.36 -10.81 11.33
C PRO A 500 15.31 -9.70 10.90
N GLY A 501 15.69 -9.63 9.61
CA GLY A 501 16.53 -8.58 9.05
C GLY A 501 17.81 -9.09 8.39
N LYS A 502 18.89 -8.30 8.48
CA LYS A 502 20.16 -8.58 7.80
C LYS A 502 20.85 -9.81 8.40
N GLY A 503 21.24 -10.75 7.54
CA GLY A 503 22.11 -11.87 7.88
C GLY A 503 23.45 -11.87 7.13
N GLU A 504 24.34 -12.76 7.54
CA GLU A 504 25.63 -12.98 6.89
C GLU A 504 25.56 -14.18 5.93
N THR A 505 26.23 -14.09 4.79
CA THR A 505 26.18 -15.15 3.75
C THR A 505 26.85 -16.45 4.18
N ARG A 506 27.82 -16.38 5.11
CA ARG A 506 28.51 -17.56 5.65
C ARG A 506 27.56 -18.56 6.32
N ILE A 507 26.38 -18.10 6.77
CA ILE A 507 25.36 -18.95 7.42
C ILE A 507 25.01 -20.15 6.55
N ILE A 508 24.91 -19.99 5.21
CA ILE A 508 24.56 -21.09 4.32
C ILE A 508 25.61 -22.20 4.39
N GLY A 509 26.90 -21.85 4.32
CA GLY A 509 28.00 -22.82 4.42
C GLY A 509 28.10 -23.45 5.80
N GLN A 510 27.94 -22.66 6.87
CA GLN A 510 27.95 -23.17 8.24
C GLN A 510 26.80 -24.14 8.51
N LEU A 511 25.60 -23.86 7.98
CA LEU A 511 24.46 -24.77 8.08
C LEU A 511 24.74 -26.08 7.33
N LEU A 512 25.26 -26.01 6.10
CA LEU A 512 25.62 -27.21 5.33
C LEU A 512 26.62 -28.08 6.08
N GLU A 513 27.70 -27.49 6.60
CA GLU A 513 28.74 -28.22 7.35
C GLU A 513 28.19 -28.84 8.65
N ASN A 514 27.32 -28.11 9.37
CA ASN A 514 26.65 -28.61 10.56
C ASN A 514 25.69 -29.76 10.23
N MET A 515 24.88 -29.62 9.19
CA MET A 515 23.95 -30.66 8.76
C MET A 515 24.69 -31.92 8.27
N GLU A 516 25.81 -31.78 7.56
CA GLU A 516 26.68 -32.90 7.18
C GLU A 516 27.23 -33.64 8.41
N TYR A 517 27.64 -32.90 9.45
CA TYR A 517 28.10 -33.46 10.71
C TYR A 517 27.01 -34.29 11.41
N ILE A 518 25.77 -33.80 11.44
CA ILE A 518 24.61 -34.54 11.96
C ILE A 518 24.35 -35.80 11.14
N VAL A 519 24.28 -35.67 9.80
CA VAL A 519 23.99 -36.78 8.87
C VAL A 519 25.07 -37.86 8.92
N SER A 520 26.31 -37.52 9.27
CA SER A 520 27.40 -38.47 9.48
C SER A 520 27.29 -39.28 10.79
N GLY A 521 26.24 -39.06 11.58
CA GLY A 521 25.92 -39.83 12.79
C GLY A 521 26.24 -39.14 14.10
N HIS A 522 26.57 -37.85 14.11
CA HIS A 522 26.77 -37.10 15.35
C HIS A 522 25.44 -36.58 15.88
N GLU A 523 25.07 -37.04 17.07
CA GLU A 523 23.85 -36.60 17.75
C GLU A 523 24.09 -35.29 18.51
N GLY A 524 23.12 -34.38 18.44
CA GLY A 524 23.14 -33.12 19.20
C GLY A 524 22.74 -33.34 20.66
N GLU A 525 22.78 -32.27 21.46
CA GLU A 525 22.29 -32.33 22.84
C GLU A 525 20.75 -32.35 22.85
N MET A 526 20.16 -33.09 23.80
CA MET A 526 18.70 -33.08 23.96
C MET A 526 18.23 -31.68 24.38
N MET A 527 17.28 -31.13 23.64
CA MET A 527 16.68 -29.85 23.97
C MET A 527 15.94 -29.96 25.31
N GLN A 528 16.34 -29.15 26.28
CA GLN A 528 15.60 -29.08 27.53
C GLN A 528 14.31 -28.29 27.29
N PRO A 529 13.17 -28.71 27.85
CA PRO A 529 11.95 -27.91 27.78
C PRO A 529 12.24 -26.54 28.40
N GLU A 530 11.92 -25.47 27.67
CA GLU A 530 12.10 -24.13 28.19
C GLU A 530 11.28 -23.97 29.48
N PRO A 531 11.89 -23.55 30.60
CA PRO A 531 11.17 -23.39 31.85
C PRO A 531 10.15 -22.27 31.70
N GLY A 532 8.86 -22.65 31.74
CA GLY A 532 7.73 -21.74 31.89
C GLY A 532 7.78 -20.54 30.96
N LYS A 533 7.46 -20.72 29.67
CA LYS A 533 6.82 -19.63 28.92
C LYS A 533 5.51 -19.35 29.65
N ASP A 534 5.55 -18.41 30.59
CA ASP A 534 4.35 -17.84 31.23
C ASP A 534 3.47 -17.44 30.04
N ALA A 535 2.44 -18.24 29.76
CA ALA A 535 1.39 -17.89 28.81
C ALA A 535 0.80 -16.63 29.40
N GLY A 536 1.25 -15.48 28.89
CA GLY A 536 1.30 -14.22 29.64
C GLY A 536 0.07 -14.08 30.52
N LYS A 537 0.27 -13.95 31.84
CA LYS A 537 -0.83 -13.80 32.80
C LYS A 537 -1.85 -12.85 32.20
N LYS A 538 -3.09 -13.33 32.00
CA LYS A 538 -4.20 -12.44 31.63
C LYS A 538 -4.13 -11.24 32.57
N PRO A 539 -4.02 -10.00 32.08
CA PRO A 539 -3.89 -8.85 32.94
C PRO A 539 -5.01 -8.88 33.98
N GLN A 540 -4.62 -8.97 35.26
CA GLN A 540 -5.56 -8.88 36.37
C GLN A 540 -5.79 -7.39 36.63
N GLY A 541 -6.88 -6.84 36.09
CA GLY A 541 -7.29 -5.45 36.34
C GLY A 541 -7.55 -4.66 35.05
N SER A 542 -7.62 -3.34 35.20
CA SER A 542 -7.91 -2.36 34.15
C SER A 542 -6.67 -1.87 33.38
N GLU A 543 -5.53 -2.57 33.46
CA GLU A 543 -4.30 -2.17 32.77
C GLU A 543 -4.38 -2.50 31.27
N PRO A 544 -3.87 -1.61 30.39
CA PRO A 544 -3.86 -1.85 28.95
C PRO A 544 -2.95 -3.03 28.60
N ILE A 545 -3.38 -3.84 27.63
CA ILE A 545 -2.55 -4.92 27.08
C ILE A 545 -1.40 -4.28 26.30
N VAL A 546 -0.17 -4.71 26.57
CA VAL A 546 1.04 -4.24 25.87
C VAL A 546 1.73 -5.43 25.20
N TYR A 547 1.94 -5.35 23.90
CA TYR A 547 2.77 -6.28 23.14
C TYR A 547 4.08 -5.63 22.73
N GLN A 548 5.16 -6.40 22.70
CA GLN A 548 6.43 -5.94 22.16
C GLN A 548 6.37 -6.04 20.64
N ARG A 549 6.62 -4.92 19.95
CA ARG A 549 6.76 -4.90 18.50
C ARG A 549 7.85 -5.89 18.08
N ARG A 550 7.72 -6.48 16.89
CA ARG A 550 8.64 -7.49 16.32
C ARG A 550 8.55 -8.89 16.94
N LEU A 551 7.97 -9.04 18.11
CA LEU A 551 7.85 -10.36 18.74
C LEU A 551 6.44 -10.91 18.55
N PRO A 552 6.30 -12.24 18.35
CA PRO A 552 5.00 -12.87 18.36
C PRO A 552 4.26 -12.53 19.66
N HIS A 553 3.03 -12.02 19.50
CA HIS A 553 2.21 -11.68 20.65
C HIS A 553 1.94 -12.96 21.46
N PRO A 554 1.81 -12.89 22.79
CA PRO A 554 1.65 -14.08 23.62
C PRO A 554 0.55 -15.06 23.15
N PRO A 555 -0.63 -14.62 22.66
CA PRO A 555 -1.65 -15.52 22.12
C PRO A 555 -1.27 -16.24 20.82
N ASP A 556 -0.29 -15.73 20.09
CA ASP A 556 0.09 -16.17 18.74
C ASP A 556 1.24 -17.18 18.77
N ARG A 557 1.88 -17.36 19.93
CA ARG A 557 3.03 -18.25 20.08
C ARG A 557 2.62 -19.71 19.92
N HIS A 558 3.29 -20.40 19.01
CA HIS A 558 3.15 -21.84 18.86
C HIS A 558 3.57 -22.56 20.16
N GLN A 559 2.78 -23.56 20.55
CA GLN A 559 3.15 -24.49 21.63
C GLN A 559 3.63 -25.78 21.00
N ASP A 560 4.90 -26.12 21.22
CA ASP A 560 5.45 -27.39 20.77
C ASP A 560 4.70 -28.55 21.45
N ASP A 561 4.48 -29.64 20.72
CA ASP A 561 3.94 -30.86 21.32
C ASP A 561 4.93 -31.36 22.38
N PRO A 562 4.55 -31.46 23.66
CA PRO A 562 5.42 -31.99 24.70
C PRO A 562 5.95 -33.40 24.38
N ALA A 563 5.23 -34.19 23.57
CA ALA A 563 5.68 -35.50 23.12
C ALA A 563 6.87 -35.44 22.15
N ASP A 564 7.01 -34.35 21.40
CA ASP A 564 8.12 -34.16 20.45
C ASP A 564 9.38 -33.61 21.11
N ALA A 565 9.26 -32.95 22.26
CA ALA A 565 10.39 -32.37 23.00
C ALA A 565 11.50 -33.40 23.31
N ALA A 566 11.13 -34.65 23.61
CA ALA A 566 12.09 -35.74 23.88
C ALA A 566 12.98 -36.10 22.68
N TYR A 567 12.53 -35.79 21.47
CA TYR A 567 13.23 -36.10 20.21
C TYR A 567 13.95 -34.90 19.61
N LYS A 568 13.69 -33.69 20.11
CA LYS A 568 14.39 -32.48 19.67
C LYS A 568 15.85 -32.50 20.13
N ARG A 569 16.74 -32.13 19.22
CA ARG A 569 18.18 -32.04 19.41
C ARG A 569 18.68 -30.66 19.01
N ILE A 570 19.69 -30.17 19.72
CA ILE A 570 20.42 -28.95 19.42
C ILE A 570 21.85 -29.34 19.04
N MET A 571 22.25 -29.05 17.81
CA MET A 571 23.62 -29.22 17.33
C MET A 571 24.30 -27.86 17.16
N ASN A 572 25.28 -27.59 18.01
CA ASN A 572 26.17 -26.43 17.87
C ASN A 572 27.48 -26.89 17.19
N TYR A 573 27.58 -26.68 15.88
CA TYR A 573 28.74 -27.05 15.07
C TYR A 573 28.99 -26.00 13.97
N ALA A 574 30.23 -25.87 13.50
CA ALA A 574 30.67 -24.86 12.51
C ALA A 574 30.32 -23.40 12.89
N GLY A 575 30.12 -23.13 14.19
CA GLY A 575 29.74 -21.81 14.70
C GLY A 575 28.28 -21.42 14.48
N ILE A 576 27.39 -22.40 14.20
CA ILE A 576 25.95 -22.19 14.09
C ILE A 576 25.15 -23.28 14.81
N CYS A 577 23.91 -22.96 15.18
CA CYS A 577 22.98 -23.88 15.84
C CYS A 577 21.97 -24.44 14.81
N VAL A 578 21.78 -25.76 14.82
CA VAL A 578 20.69 -26.47 14.12
C VAL A 578 19.84 -27.20 15.15
N ILE A 579 18.53 -26.94 15.12
CA ILE A 579 17.54 -27.59 15.99
C ILE A 579 16.74 -28.57 15.14
N TYR A 580 16.81 -29.87 15.44
CA TYR A 580 16.20 -30.91 14.59
C TYR A 580 15.54 -32.01 15.42
N ASP A 581 14.73 -32.84 14.76
CA ASP A 581 14.16 -34.05 15.35
C ASP A 581 15.05 -35.25 15.01
N ILE A 582 15.57 -35.96 16.02
CA ILE A 582 16.47 -37.11 15.82
C ILE A 582 15.84 -38.24 15.00
N ARG A 583 14.51 -38.33 14.96
CA ARG A 583 13.77 -39.31 14.14
C ARG A 583 13.78 -38.96 12.66
N ARG A 584 14.24 -37.75 12.30
CA ARG A 584 14.23 -37.15 10.95
C ARG A 584 15.63 -36.64 10.56
N VAL A 585 16.68 -37.43 10.79
CA VAL A 585 18.02 -37.05 10.30
C VAL A 585 18.14 -37.29 8.78
N LYS A 586 17.65 -38.44 8.31
CA LYS A 586 17.66 -38.84 6.90
C LYS A 586 16.24 -38.96 6.37
N GLU A 587 16.08 -38.84 5.06
CA GLU A 587 14.83 -39.22 4.41
C GLU A 587 14.61 -40.72 4.59
N LYS A 588 13.39 -41.13 4.98
CA LYS A 588 13.06 -42.55 5.03
C LYS A 588 12.93 -43.06 3.60
N ASN A 589 13.69 -44.10 3.25
CA ASN A 589 13.47 -44.78 1.98
C ASN A 589 12.05 -45.34 1.96
N ALA A 590 11.40 -45.31 0.78
CA ALA A 590 10.06 -45.86 0.60
C ALA A 590 9.95 -47.35 1.02
N ASP A 591 11.09 -48.05 1.11
CA ASP A 591 11.19 -49.46 1.53
C ASP A 591 11.17 -49.65 3.07
N ASP A 592 11.43 -48.62 3.87
CA ASP A 592 11.50 -48.71 5.35
C ASP A 592 10.13 -48.57 6.04
N ILE A 593 9.04 -48.40 5.27
CA ILE A 593 7.66 -48.23 5.79
C ILE A 593 6.92 -49.57 5.93
N ASN A 594 7.52 -50.68 5.49
CA ASN A 594 6.93 -52.03 5.52
C ASN A 594 7.64 -53.04 6.45
N MET A 595 8.42 -52.59 7.44
CA MET A 595 8.98 -53.46 8.49
C MET A 595 8.33 -53.26 9.86
#